data_AF-M6ZV40-F1
#
_entry.id   AF-M6ZV40-F1
#
_cell.length_a   1.000
_cell.length_b   1.000
_cell.length_c   1.000
_cell.angle_alpha   90.00
_cell.angle_beta   90.00
_cell.angle_gamma   90.00
#
_symmetry.space_group_name_H-M   'P 1'
#
loop_
_entity.id
_entity.type
_entity.pdbx_description
1 polymer ?
#
loop_
_entity_poly.entity_id
_entity_poly.type
_entity_poly.pdbx_seq_one_letter_code
_entity_poly.pdbx_strand_id
1 'polypeptide(L)'
;METIRFSILIDADVKTVWHKMLEDSSYRIWAKEFHEGSYFEGSWEKGSEIRFLAQDENDKPQGMYAKIRENIPYQFISIEHIGLISGGVIDTESEEVKNGLPLLKTIRFKKNPMEKQS
;
A
#
# COMPACT_ATOMS: atom_id res chain seq x y z
N MET A 1 -14.19 -14.44 6.46
CA MET A 1 -13.49 -13.16 6.20
C MET A 1 -14.45 -12.23 5.51
N GLU A 2 -14.66 -11.05 6.09
CA GLU A 2 -15.53 -10.02 5.52
C GLU A 2 -14.70 -9.12 4.60
N THR A 3 -15.25 -8.77 3.43
CA THR A 3 -14.60 -7.82 2.52
C THR A 3 -15.06 -6.41 2.88
N ILE A 4 -14.12 -5.59 3.33
CA ILE A 4 -14.38 -4.18 3.62
C ILE A 4 -14.06 -3.35 2.37
N ARG A 5 -14.99 -2.48 1.96
CA ARG A 5 -14.83 -1.64 0.79
C ARG A 5 -15.14 -0.18 1.12
N PHE A 6 -14.19 0.70 0.79
CA PHE A 6 -14.36 2.14 0.86
C PHE A 6 -14.26 2.76 -0.53
N SER A 7 -14.92 3.90 -0.72
CA SER A 7 -14.86 4.69 -1.95
C SER A 7 -14.96 6.16 -1.60
N ILE A 8 -14.09 6.97 -2.19
CA ILE A 8 -14.10 8.43 -2.04
C ILE A 8 -14.01 9.06 -3.43
N LEU A 9 -14.55 10.28 -3.56
CA LEU A 9 -14.34 11.12 -4.72
C LEU A 9 -13.25 12.12 -4.39
N ILE A 10 -12.29 12.28 -5.30
CA ILE A 10 -11.18 13.22 -5.18
C ILE A 10 -11.29 14.17 -6.36
N ASP A 11 -11.24 15.47 -6.09
CA ASP A 11 -11.29 16.53 -7.11
C ASP A 11 -9.93 16.68 -7.81
N ALA A 12 -9.52 15.63 -8.52
CA ALA A 12 -8.29 15.57 -9.29
C ALA A 12 -8.38 14.48 -10.36
N ASP A 13 -7.57 14.60 -11.42
CA ASP A 13 -7.44 13.54 -12.42
C ASP A 13 -6.85 12.25 -11.82
N VAL A 14 -7.17 11.12 -12.43
CA VAL A 14 -6.71 9.80 -12.00
C VAL A 14 -5.19 9.68 -11.96
N LYS A 15 -4.46 10.27 -12.91
CA LYS A 15 -2.98 10.23 -12.92
C LYS A 15 -2.42 10.94 -11.69
N THR A 16 -2.95 12.11 -11.37
CA THR A 16 -2.55 12.88 -10.19
C THR A 16 -2.74 12.07 -8.91
N VAL A 17 -3.92 11.44 -8.73
CA VAL A 17 -4.19 10.59 -7.55
C VAL A 17 -3.27 9.37 -7.54
N TRP A 18 -3.06 8.73 -8.70
CA TRP A 18 -2.16 7.58 -8.84
C TRP A 18 -0.74 7.90 -8.38
N HIS A 19 -0.17 8.99 -8.90
CA HIS A 19 1.16 9.45 -8.52
C HIS A 19 1.23 9.79 -7.03
N LYS A 20 0.26 10.55 -6.51
CA LYS A 20 0.21 10.88 -5.08
C LYS A 20 0.11 9.66 -4.16
N MET A 21 -0.55 8.59 -4.60
CA MET A 21 -0.67 7.35 -3.84
C MET A 21 0.62 6.53 -3.79
N LEU A 22 1.38 6.47 -4.90
CA LEU A 22 2.44 5.47 -5.08
C LEU A 22 3.86 6.05 -5.14
N GLU A 23 4.05 7.34 -5.46
CA GLU A 23 5.37 7.96 -5.43
C GLU A 23 5.88 8.10 -4.00
N ASP A 24 7.18 7.83 -3.79
CA ASP A 24 7.82 7.84 -2.48
C ASP A 24 7.59 9.15 -1.71
N SER A 25 7.80 10.30 -2.37
CA SER A 25 7.69 11.61 -1.75
C SER A 25 6.30 11.89 -1.20
N SER A 26 5.24 11.58 -1.96
CA SER A 26 3.87 11.75 -1.52
C SER A 26 3.38 10.63 -0.61
N TYR A 27 3.88 9.41 -0.79
CA TYR A 27 3.61 8.29 0.10
C TYR A 27 4.01 8.61 1.53
N ARG A 28 5.25 9.09 1.74
CA ARG A 28 5.75 9.46 3.07
C ARG A 28 4.87 10.52 3.75
N ILE A 29 4.25 11.40 2.98
CA ILE A 29 3.37 12.45 3.51
C ILE A 29 2.05 11.87 4.00
N TRP A 30 1.33 11.13 3.15
CA TRP A 30 0.00 10.62 3.55
C TRP A 30 0.10 9.43 4.50
N ALA A 31 1.17 8.62 4.40
CA ALA A 31 1.39 7.49 5.30
C ALA A 31 1.77 7.94 6.72
N LYS A 32 2.25 9.18 6.89
CA LYS A 32 2.57 9.77 8.19
C LYS A 32 1.39 9.73 9.17
N GLU A 33 0.17 9.88 8.66
CA GLU A 33 -1.06 9.82 9.47
C GLU A 33 -1.28 8.44 10.12
N PHE A 34 -0.71 7.38 9.55
CA PHE A 34 -0.77 6.03 10.14
C PHE A 34 0.38 5.82 11.12
N HIS A 35 1.59 6.20 10.73
CA HIS A 35 2.77 6.14 11.58
C HIS A 35 3.82 7.16 11.13
N GLU A 36 4.39 7.92 12.07
CA GLU A 36 5.45 8.89 11.72
C GLU A 36 6.67 8.17 11.13
N GLY A 37 7.28 8.79 10.12
CA GLY A 37 8.43 8.21 9.41
C GLY A 37 8.08 7.06 8.47
N SER A 38 6.80 6.80 8.17
CA SER A 38 6.39 5.75 7.23
C SER A 38 6.99 5.93 5.83
N TYR A 39 7.44 4.83 5.23
CA TYR A 39 7.99 4.74 3.89
C TYR A 39 7.78 3.36 3.29
N PHE A 40 8.17 3.17 2.03
CA PHE A 40 8.25 1.85 1.44
C PHE A 40 9.60 1.62 0.77
N GLU A 41 9.97 0.35 0.66
CA GLU A 41 11.13 -0.11 -0.11
C GLU A 41 10.70 -1.19 -1.08
N GLY A 42 11.27 -1.18 -2.29
CA GLY A 42 10.97 -2.15 -3.35
C GLY A 42 10.36 -1.49 -4.57
N SER A 43 9.58 -2.27 -5.32
CA SER A 43 8.97 -1.82 -6.58
C SER A 43 7.47 -2.09 -6.59
N TRP A 44 6.73 -1.15 -7.19
CA TRP A 44 5.31 -1.32 -7.48
C TRP A 44 5.04 -2.18 -8.73
N GLU A 45 6.08 -2.71 -9.38
CA GLU A 45 5.92 -3.56 -10.57
C GLU A 45 5.22 -4.89 -10.24
N LYS A 46 4.47 -5.42 -11.21
CA LYS A 46 3.79 -6.70 -11.06
C LYS A 46 4.80 -7.81 -10.78
N GLY A 47 4.56 -8.58 -9.72
CA GLY A 47 5.40 -9.68 -9.27
C GLY A 47 6.49 -9.27 -8.29
N SER A 48 6.76 -7.98 -8.14
CA SER A 48 7.78 -7.45 -7.24
C SER A 48 7.36 -7.56 -5.77
N GLU A 49 8.37 -7.62 -4.92
CA GLU A 49 8.24 -7.57 -3.47
C GLU A 49 8.35 -6.10 -3.01
N ILE A 50 7.55 -5.74 -2.01
CA ILE A 50 7.50 -4.41 -1.44
C ILE A 50 7.39 -4.50 0.09
N ARG A 51 8.09 -3.62 0.78
CA ARG A 51 8.11 -3.50 2.24
C ARG A 51 7.52 -2.16 2.60
N PHE A 52 6.46 -2.15 3.41
CA PHE A 52 5.93 -0.93 4.00
C PHE A 52 6.50 -0.84 5.42
N LEU A 53 7.25 0.22 5.70
CA LEU A 53 8.11 0.32 6.87
C LEU A 53 7.88 1.63 7.62
N ALA A 54 8.02 1.58 8.93
CA ALA A 54 8.16 2.73 9.81
C ALA A 54 9.16 2.38 10.92
N GLN A 55 9.61 3.38 11.68
CA GLN A 55 10.46 3.13 12.86
C GLN A 55 9.58 2.78 14.07
N ASP A 56 10.00 1.80 14.85
CA ASP A 56 9.42 1.51 16.17
C ASP A 56 9.95 2.45 17.26
N GLU A 57 9.40 2.37 18.48
CA GLU A 57 9.85 3.10 19.67
C GLU A 57 11.36 2.91 19.96
N ASN A 58 11.96 1.83 19.47
CA ASN A 58 13.38 1.53 19.61
C ASN A 58 14.23 1.85 18.36
N ASP A 59 13.73 2.72 17.48
CA ASP A 59 14.37 3.10 16.19
C ASP A 59 14.58 1.93 15.20
N LYS A 60 13.95 0.78 15.45
CA LYS A 60 14.07 -0.40 14.59
C LYS A 60 13.00 -0.40 13.49
N PRO A 61 13.30 -0.87 12.27
CA PRO A 61 12.31 -0.94 11.22
C PRO A 61 11.24 -2.00 11.53
N GLN A 62 9.98 -1.59 11.41
CA GLN A 62 8.81 -2.44 11.56
C GLN A 62 7.78 -2.16 10.45
N GLY A 63 6.90 -3.12 10.17
CA GLY A 63 5.80 -2.93 9.24
C GLY A 63 5.35 -4.20 8.54
N MET A 64 5.06 -4.12 7.25
CA MET A 64 4.44 -5.20 6.48
C MET A 64 5.27 -5.61 5.28
N TYR A 65 5.34 -6.91 5.04
CA TYR A 65 5.91 -7.51 3.84
C TYR A 65 4.82 -7.92 2.86
N ALA A 66 4.93 -7.45 1.62
CA ALA A 66 3.91 -7.67 0.61
C ALA A 66 4.49 -7.98 -0.77
N LYS A 67 3.63 -8.55 -1.62
CA LYS A 67 3.89 -8.79 -3.03
C LYS A 67 2.87 -8.05 -3.88
N ILE A 68 3.34 -7.39 -4.93
CA ILE A 68 2.45 -6.77 -5.91
C ILE A 68 1.93 -7.85 -6.84
N ARG A 69 0.67 -8.26 -6.64
CA ARG A 69 0.00 -9.24 -7.49
C ARG A 69 -0.30 -8.69 -8.87
N GLU A 70 -0.67 -7.41 -8.94
CA GLU A 70 -0.96 -6.73 -10.18
C GLU A 70 -0.81 -5.22 -10.04
N ASN A 71 -0.30 -4.57 -11.08
CA ASN A 71 -0.25 -3.13 -11.21
C ASN A 71 -0.58 -2.77 -12.67
N ILE A 72 -1.75 -2.17 -12.87
CA ILE A 72 -2.18 -1.59 -14.15
C ILE A 72 -2.21 -0.07 -13.94
N PRO A 73 -1.23 0.66 -14.49
CA PRO A 73 -1.10 2.10 -14.29
C PRO A 73 -2.41 2.85 -14.50
N TYR A 74 -2.72 3.74 -13.56
CA TYR A 74 -3.90 4.62 -13.56
C TYR A 74 -5.25 3.89 -13.48
N GLN A 75 -5.27 2.59 -13.15
CA GLN A 75 -6.51 1.80 -13.15
C GLN A 75 -6.62 0.91 -11.93
N PHE A 76 -5.58 0.14 -11.63
CA PHE A 76 -5.69 -0.94 -10.67
C PHE A 76 -4.36 -1.30 -10.03
N ILE A 77 -4.40 -1.56 -8.73
CA ILE A 77 -3.29 -2.19 -8.04
C ILE A 77 -3.81 -3.22 -7.04
N SER A 78 -3.10 -4.34 -6.95
CA SER A 78 -3.40 -5.45 -6.07
C SER A 78 -2.14 -5.80 -5.28
N ILE A 79 -2.24 -5.68 -3.96
CA ILE A 79 -1.17 -5.87 -2.99
C ILE A 79 -1.58 -7.05 -2.13
N GLU A 80 -0.72 -8.05 -2.04
CA GLU A 80 -0.92 -9.18 -1.14
C GLU A 80 0.08 -9.05 0.00
N HIS A 81 -0.41 -8.74 1.19
CA HIS A 81 0.39 -8.76 2.41
C HIS A 81 0.60 -10.22 2.81
N ILE A 82 1.85 -10.65 2.92
CA ILE A 82 2.25 -12.05 3.13
C ILE A 82 3.13 -12.25 4.35
N GLY A 83 3.60 -11.17 4.98
CA GLY A 83 4.37 -11.24 6.20
C GLY A 83 4.39 -9.92 6.97
N LEU A 84 5.01 -9.96 8.13
CA LEU A 84 5.25 -8.82 9.01
C LEU A 84 6.74 -8.58 9.13
N ILE A 85 7.11 -7.34 9.44
CA ILE A 85 8.50 -6.94 9.63
C ILE A 85 8.62 -6.43 11.05
N SER A 86 9.51 -7.04 11.83
CA SER A 86 9.75 -6.66 13.23
C SER A 86 11.25 -6.65 13.47
N GLY A 87 11.79 -5.49 13.86
CA GLY A 87 13.22 -5.36 14.08
C GLY A 87 14.06 -5.52 12.80
N GLY A 88 13.46 -5.29 11.62
CA GLY A 88 14.08 -5.52 10.31
C GLY A 88 14.07 -6.97 9.83
N VAL A 89 13.55 -7.89 10.63
CA VAL A 89 13.41 -9.30 10.25
C VAL A 89 12.02 -9.49 9.64
N ILE A 90 11.99 -10.11 8.46
CA ILE A 90 10.74 -10.52 7.82
C ILE A 90 10.28 -11.84 8.44
N ASP A 91 9.06 -11.85 8.96
CA ASP A 91 8.37 -13.05 9.39
C ASP A 91 7.23 -13.36 8.42
N THR A 92 7.20 -14.58 7.92
CA THR A 92 6.11 -15.11 7.07
C THR A 92 5.49 -16.38 7.63
N GLU A 93 5.92 -16.84 8.81
CA GLU A 93 5.61 -18.18 9.32
C GLU A 93 5.10 -18.20 10.76
N SER A 94 5.20 -17.09 11.49
CA SER A 94 4.71 -17.04 12.88
C SER A 94 3.20 -17.23 12.94
N GLU A 95 2.70 -17.58 14.13
CA GLU A 95 1.27 -17.75 14.37
C GLU A 95 0.48 -16.47 14.04
N GLU A 96 1.06 -15.30 14.30
CA GLU A 96 0.46 -14.01 13.95
C GLU A 96 0.22 -13.86 12.44
N VAL A 97 1.21 -14.23 11.62
CA VAL A 97 1.08 -14.25 10.16
C VAL A 97 0.05 -15.29 9.72
N LYS A 98 0.13 -16.51 10.27
CA LYS A 98 -0.79 -17.61 9.91
C LYS A 98 -2.25 -17.32 10.26
N ASN A 99 -2.50 -16.50 11.28
CA ASN A 99 -3.86 -16.16 11.72
C ASN A 99 -4.50 -15.02 10.90
N GLY A 100 -3.70 -14.19 10.22
CA GLY A 100 -4.19 -12.96 9.58
C GLY A 100 -3.80 -12.76 8.12
N LEU A 101 -2.84 -13.53 7.60
CA LEU A 101 -2.27 -13.39 6.26
C LEU A 101 -2.36 -14.72 5.48
N PRO A 102 -2.37 -14.69 4.14
CA PRO A 102 -2.25 -13.53 3.28
C PRO A 102 -3.49 -12.63 3.27
N LEU A 103 -3.28 -11.31 3.23
CA LEU A 103 -4.35 -10.32 3.10
C LEU A 103 -4.25 -9.58 1.77
N LEU A 104 -5.31 -9.66 0.97
CA LEU A 104 -5.39 -9.01 -0.33
C LEU A 104 -6.01 -7.62 -0.21
N LYS A 105 -5.25 -6.59 -0.60
CA LYS A 105 -5.72 -5.22 -0.74
C LYS A 105 -5.76 -4.84 -2.22
N THR A 106 -6.92 -4.38 -2.68
CA THR A 106 -7.08 -3.91 -4.06
C THR A 106 -7.54 -2.47 -4.10
N ILE A 107 -6.91 -1.67 -4.96
CA ILE A 107 -7.23 -0.26 -5.15
C ILE A 107 -7.60 -0.08 -6.62
N ARG A 108 -8.72 0.58 -6.87
CA ARG A 108 -9.24 0.86 -8.22
C ARG A 108 -9.36 2.36 -8.40
N PHE A 109 -8.81 2.85 -9.50
CA PHE A 109 -8.93 4.23 -9.90
C PHE A 109 -9.94 4.34 -11.03
N LYS A 110 -10.87 5.29 -10.92
CA LYS A 110 -11.89 5.53 -11.93
C LYS A 110 -12.00 7.02 -12.17
N LYS A 111 -12.10 7.40 -13.44
CA LYS A 111 -12.42 8.79 -13.79
C LYS A 111 -13.82 9.12 -13.27
N ASN A 112 -13.99 10.31 -12.71
CA ASN A 112 -15.30 10.77 -12.31
C ASN A 112 -16.15 11.04 -13.57
N PRO A 113 -17.30 10.38 -13.78
CA PRO A 113 -18.10 10.55 -14.99
C PRO A 113 -18.74 11.95 -15.12
N MET A 114 -18.73 12.74 -14.04
CA MET A 114 -19.24 14.12 -14.04
C MET A 114 -18.19 15.18 -14.34
N GLU A 115 -16.94 14.78 -14.60
CA GLU A 115 -15.88 15.69 -15.05
C GLU A 115 -16.20 16.12 -16.48
N LYS A 116 -16.92 17.24 -16.63
CA LYS A 116 -17.19 17.87 -17.92
C LYS A 116 -15.86 18.08 -18.62
N GLN A 117 -15.74 17.57 -19.85
CA GLN A 117 -14.66 17.94 -20.77
C GLN A 117 -14.66 19.47 -20.86
N SER A 118 -13.63 20.10 -20.28
CA SER A 118 -13.33 21.51 -20.53
C SER A 118 -12.46 21.61 -21.78
#